data_AF-A0A8I2YGB0-F1
#
_entry.id   AF-A0A8I2YGB0-F1
#
_cell.length_a   1.000
_cell.length_b   1.000
_cell.length_c   1.000
_cell.angle_alpha   90.00
_cell.angle_beta   90.00
_cell.angle_gamma   90.00
#
_symmetry.space_group_name_H-M   'P 1'
#
loop_
_entity.id
_entity.type
_entity.pdbx_description
1 polymer ?
#
loop_
_entity_poly.entity_id
_entity_poly.type
_entity_poly.pdbx_seq_one_letter_code
_entity_poly.pdbx_strand_id
1 'polypeptide(L)'
;MQSIRKRQNLPKRKGKKPRIPLPSPLEAFFATYAPQFQYDTTLSSVLEFYRLCNKSGWGRDDPRREIAHQKFKDALVQQFNVAYGTDVNDLASWQNLCHVVRIDPIPDGLDACRDAVYHTFINLVDLVDTKTTHEEVRLFQSERALSEYTRSTGKYFPSGNAHAGGLLRFLLRHILHPRRGYDALSPRGEF
;
A
#
# COMPACT_ATOMS: atom_id res chain seq x y z
N MET A 1 32.74 -61.83 -12.71
CA MET A 1 33.17 -60.85 -11.69
C MET A 1 34.24 -59.98 -12.34
N GLN A 2 34.16 -58.66 -12.55
CA GLN A 2 33.44 -57.57 -11.91
C GLN A 2 33.03 -56.52 -12.97
N SER A 3 31.89 -55.87 -12.72
CA SER A 3 31.30 -54.80 -13.52
C SER A 3 32.04 -53.47 -13.28
N ILE A 4 32.52 -52.83 -14.35
CA ILE A 4 33.09 -51.47 -14.29
C ILE A 4 31.93 -50.47 -14.37
N ARG A 5 31.58 -49.86 -13.23
CA ARG A 5 30.63 -48.73 -13.18
C ARG A 5 31.31 -47.47 -13.72
N LYS A 6 30.95 -47.03 -14.94
CA LYS A 6 31.20 -45.66 -15.40
C LYS A 6 30.37 -44.70 -14.53
N ARG A 7 31.03 -43.88 -13.71
CA ARG A 7 30.40 -42.72 -13.05
C ARG A 7 30.02 -41.71 -14.13
N GLN A 8 28.73 -41.53 -14.38
CA GLN A 8 28.24 -40.41 -15.18
C GLN A 8 28.33 -39.13 -14.36
N ASN A 9 29.09 -38.14 -14.83
CA ASN A 9 29.07 -36.79 -14.29
C ASN A 9 27.74 -36.12 -14.66
N LEU A 10 26.83 -35.95 -13.69
CA LEU A 10 25.69 -35.05 -13.87
C LEU A 10 26.19 -33.59 -13.87
N PRO A 11 25.64 -32.72 -14.74
CA PRO A 11 25.99 -31.31 -14.74
C PRO A 11 25.58 -30.67 -13.41
N LYS A 12 26.55 -30.04 -12.73
CA LYS A 12 26.31 -29.24 -11.53
C LYS A 12 25.31 -28.14 -11.89
N ARG A 13 24.12 -28.18 -11.28
CA ARG A 13 23.14 -27.09 -11.32
C ARG A 13 23.83 -25.81 -10.85
N LYS A 14 23.98 -24.83 -11.73
CA LYS A 14 24.42 -23.48 -11.36
C LYS A 14 23.39 -22.94 -10.36
N GLY A 15 23.77 -22.82 -9.08
CA GLY A 15 22.94 -22.18 -8.08
C GLY A 15 22.56 -20.79 -8.57
N LYS A 16 21.25 -20.48 -8.62
CA LYS A 16 20.81 -19.10 -8.83
C LYS A 16 21.42 -18.28 -7.70
N LYS A 17 22.24 -17.28 -8.03
CA LYS A 17 22.70 -16.28 -7.06
C LYS A 17 21.45 -15.78 -6.31
N PRO A 18 21.48 -15.64 -4.98
CA PRO A 18 20.35 -15.06 -4.27
C PRO A 18 20.07 -13.69 -4.89
N ARG A 19 18.89 -13.54 -5.50
CA ARG A 19 18.41 -12.23 -5.93
C ARG A 19 18.14 -11.48 -4.64
N ILE A 20 19.02 -10.57 -4.27
CA ILE A 20 18.73 -9.60 -3.23
C ILE A 20 17.44 -8.90 -3.71
N PRO A 21 16.33 -8.99 -2.96
CA PRO A 21 15.11 -8.29 -3.32
C PRO A 21 15.43 -6.80 -3.47
N LEU A 22 14.99 -6.18 -4.56
CA LEU A 22 15.08 -4.73 -4.67
C LEU A 22 14.27 -4.12 -3.54
N PRO A 23 14.77 -3.05 -2.89
CA PRO A 23 13.99 -2.37 -1.86
C PRO A 23 12.68 -1.89 -2.45
N SER A 24 11.61 -2.06 -1.69
CA SER A 24 10.31 -1.47 -2.01
C SER A 24 10.40 0.06 -2.04
N PRO A 25 9.46 0.76 -2.69
CA PRO A 25 9.49 2.22 -2.77
C PRO A 25 9.65 2.94 -1.42
N LEU A 26 9.00 2.47 -0.35
CA LEU A 26 9.15 3.03 0.98
C LEU A 26 10.54 2.75 1.58
N GLU A 27 11.04 1.53 1.46
CA GLU A 27 12.40 1.18 1.92
C GLU A 27 13.45 2.03 1.19
N ALA A 28 13.29 2.22 -0.13
CA ALA A 28 14.18 3.05 -0.92
C ALA A 28 14.15 4.52 -0.48
N PHE A 29 12.96 5.06 -0.16
CA PHE A 29 12.84 6.42 0.38
C PHE A 29 13.59 6.58 1.71
N PHE A 30 13.31 5.72 2.70
CA PHE A 30 13.94 5.85 4.01
C PHE A 30 15.44 5.54 3.99
N ALA A 31 15.91 4.68 3.09
CA ALA A 31 17.33 4.39 2.90
C ALA A 31 18.14 5.62 2.50
N THR A 32 17.52 6.66 1.93
CA THR A 32 18.21 7.94 1.61
C THR A 32 18.68 8.71 2.86
N TYR A 33 18.21 8.32 4.04
CA TYR A 33 18.56 8.93 5.33
C TYR A 33 19.43 8.03 6.22
N ALA A 34 19.89 6.89 5.69
CA ALA A 34 20.81 6.01 6.40
C ALA A 34 22.25 6.58 6.38
N PRO A 35 23.05 6.33 7.44
CA PRO A 35 22.75 5.56 8.65
C PRO A 35 22.06 6.35 9.77
N GLN A 36 21.85 7.66 9.60
CA GLN A 36 21.33 8.55 10.66
C GLN A 36 19.88 8.22 11.04
N PHE A 37 19.13 7.64 10.12
CA PHE A 37 17.80 7.10 10.32
C PHE A 37 17.74 5.64 9.85
N GLN A 38 17.24 4.76 10.70
CA GLN A 38 17.01 3.35 10.40
C GLN A 38 15.50 3.12 10.36
N TYR A 39 14.95 2.77 9.21
CA TYR A 39 13.51 2.53 9.03
C TYR A 39 13.06 1.27 9.77
N ASP A 40 12.03 1.41 10.61
CA ASP A 40 11.35 0.29 11.25
C ASP A 40 10.12 -0.11 10.43
N THR A 41 10.24 -1.23 9.70
CA THR A 41 9.17 -1.74 8.82
C THR A 41 7.97 -2.30 9.59
N THR A 42 8.08 -2.50 10.91
CA THR A 42 6.99 -3.00 11.75
C THR A 42 6.02 -1.89 12.17
N LEU A 43 6.39 -0.63 11.96
CA LEU A 43 5.58 0.53 12.27
C LEU A 43 4.95 1.12 11.02
N SER A 44 3.89 1.91 11.22
CA SER A 44 3.26 2.63 10.11
C SER A 44 4.25 3.58 9.45
N SER A 45 4.28 3.54 8.12
CA SER A 45 5.18 4.36 7.30
C SER A 45 5.04 5.87 7.57
N VAL A 46 3.82 6.34 7.86
CA VAL A 46 3.57 7.74 8.25
C VAL A 46 4.17 8.08 9.60
N LEU A 47 4.08 7.17 10.58
CA LEU A 47 4.70 7.38 11.90
C LEU A 47 6.22 7.40 11.79
N GLU A 48 6.78 6.55 10.94
CA GLU A 48 8.22 6.55 10.64
C GLU A 48 8.67 7.84 9.94
N PHE A 49 7.85 8.39 9.04
CA PHE A 49 8.12 9.70 8.44
C PHE A 49 8.12 10.83 9.49
N TYR A 50 7.17 10.81 10.44
CA TYR A 50 7.18 11.76 11.56
C TYR A 50 8.37 11.57 12.49
N ARG A 51 8.78 10.32 12.75
CA ARG A 51 9.99 10.03 13.52
C ARG A 51 11.25 10.55 12.83
N LEU A 52 11.33 10.43 11.50
CA LEU A 52 12.39 11.02 10.69
C LEU A 52 12.43 12.54 10.87
N CYS A 53 11.30 13.22 10.69
CA CYS A 53 11.22 14.67 10.86
C CYS A 53 11.69 15.11 12.25
N ASN A 54 11.25 14.40 13.30
CA ASN A 54 11.64 14.68 14.68
C ASN A 54 13.14 14.48 14.90
N LYS A 55 13.73 13.37 14.42
CA LYS A 55 15.17 13.10 14.53
C LYS A 55 16.02 14.11 13.77
N SER A 56 15.52 14.60 12.65
CA SER A 56 16.20 15.61 11.83
C SER A 56 15.97 17.05 12.29
N GLY A 57 15.13 17.26 13.31
CA GLY A 57 14.80 18.59 13.83
C GLY A 57 13.98 19.44 12.86
N TRP A 58 13.24 18.83 11.93
CA TRP A 58 12.48 19.58 10.93
C TRP A 58 11.09 19.98 11.46
N GLY A 59 10.95 21.28 11.73
CA GLY A 59 9.67 21.92 12.06
C GLY A 59 8.66 21.82 10.92
N ARG A 60 7.42 22.27 11.16
CA ARG A 60 6.33 22.23 10.16
C ARG A 60 6.65 23.05 8.91
N ASP A 61 7.29 24.20 9.09
CA ASP A 61 7.61 25.15 8.01
C ASP A 61 9.02 24.95 7.45
N ASP A 62 9.71 23.86 7.83
CA ASP A 62 11.04 23.57 7.33
C ASP A 62 10.96 23.12 5.85
N PRO A 63 11.61 23.82 4.90
CA PRO A 63 11.58 23.45 3.49
C PRO A 63 12.09 22.02 3.23
N ARG A 64 13.00 21.52 4.07
CA ARG A 64 13.54 20.15 3.94
C ARG A 64 12.48 19.10 4.28
N ARG A 65 11.63 19.39 5.28
CA ARG A 65 10.47 18.54 5.59
C ARG A 65 9.51 18.50 4.42
N GLU A 66 9.21 19.63 3.80
CA GLU A 66 8.27 19.66 2.67
C GLU A 66 8.81 18.84 1.49
N ILE A 67 10.09 19.01 1.14
CA ILE A 67 10.73 18.21 0.09
C ILE A 67 10.70 16.71 0.43
N ALA A 68 11.06 16.34 1.67
CA ALA A 68 11.02 14.96 2.12
C ALA A 68 9.59 14.40 2.10
N HIS A 69 8.60 15.20 2.47
CA HIS A 69 7.19 14.82 2.50
C HIS A 69 6.64 14.55 1.10
N GLN A 70 7.03 15.33 0.10
CA GLN A 70 6.65 15.05 -1.29
C GLN A 70 7.24 13.73 -1.79
N LYS A 71 8.54 13.50 -1.55
CA LYS A 71 9.18 12.21 -1.89
C LYS A 71 8.55 11.03 -1.15
N PHE A 72 8.17 11.23 0.11
CA PHE A 72 7.47 10.22 0.90
C PHE A 72 6.08 9.91 0.33
N LYS A 73 5.32 10.93 -0.08
CA LYS A 73 4.03 10.75 -0.76
C LYS A 73 4.19 9.98 -2.06
N ASP A 74 5.22 10.29 -2.85
CA ASP A 74 5.51 9.55 -4.09
C ASP A 74 5.83 8.08 -3.78
N ALA A 75 6.60 7.82 -2.73
CA ALA A 75 6.92 6.47 -2.30
C ALA A 75 5.67 5.69 -1.83
N LEU A 76 4.74 6.32 -1.10
CA LEU A 76 3.46 5.72 -0.70
C LEU A 76 2.62 5.29 -1.91
N VAL A 77 2.51 6.16 -2.92
CA VAL A 77 1.74 5.84 -4.13
C VAL A 77 2.41 4.75 -4.95
N GLN A 78 3.73 4.81 -5.11
CA GLN A 78 4.49 3.76 -5.79
C GLN A 78 4.39 2.42 -5.05
N GLN A 79 4.41 2.43 -3.71
CA GLN A 79 4.24 1.24 -2.90
C GLN A 79 2.86 0.60 -3.12
N PHE A 80 1.80 1.42 -3.15
CA PHE A 80 0.45 0.96 -3.50
C PHE A 80 0.44 0.30 -4.89
N ASN A 81 1.00 0.97 -5.90
CA ASN A 81 1.02 0.47 -7.27
C ASN A 81 1.78 -0.86 -7.40
N VAL A 82 2.91 -1.01 -6.71
CA VAL A 82 3.67 -2.28 -6.65
C VAL A 82 2.86 -3.37 -5.96
N ALA A 83 2.08 -3.02 -4.93
CA ALA A 83 1.33 -3.99 -4.14
C ALA A 83 0.03 -4.48 -4.82
N TYR A 84 -0.66 -3.59 -5.56
CA TYR A 84 -2.02 -3.81 -6.04
C TYR A 84 -2.23 -3.55 -7.53
N GLY A 85 -1.23 -3.02 -8.24
CA GLY A 85 -1.32 -2.72 -9.67
C GLY A 85 -1.88 -1.33 -9.98
N THR A 86 -1.85 -0.99 -11.28
CA THR A 86 -2.26 0.32 -11.80
C THR A 86 -3.35 0.24 -12.87
N ASP A 87 -3.52 -0.93 -13.51
CA ASP A 87 -4.43 -1.13 -14.64
C ASP A 87 -5.86 -1.39 -14.17
N VAL A 88 -6.75 -0.45 -14.50
CA VAL A 88 -8.17 -0.52 -14.14
C VAL A 88 -8.89 -1.67 -14.78
N ASN A 89 -8.37 -2.25 -15.85
CA ASN A 89 -9.00 -3.36 -16.56
C ASN A 89 -8.46 -4.73 -16.11
N ASP A 90 -7.54 -4.77 -15.15
CA ASP A 90 -7.00 -6.01 -14.60
C ASP A 90 -7.91 -6.57 -13.49
N LEU A 91 -8.76 -7.53 -13.86
CA LEU A 91 -9.64 -8.24 -12.94
C LEU A 91 -8.88 -8.88 -11.77
N ALA A 92 -7.68 -9.44 -11.99
CA ALA A 92 -6.93 -10.11 -10.93
C ALA A 92 -6.46 -9.11 -9.87
N SER A 93 -6.05 -7.90 -10.29
CA SER A 93 -5.71 -6.81 -9.36
C SER A 93 -6.92 -6.38 -8.53
N TRP A 94 -8.11 -6.31 -9.13
CA TRP A 94 -9.36 -5.99 -8.42
C TRP A 94 -9.81 -7.08 -7.46
N GLN A 95 -9.71 -8.35 -7.85
CA GLN A 95 -10.03 -9.49 -6.98
C GLN A 95 -9.05 -9.59 -5.81
N ASN A 96 -7.77 -9.31 -6.04
CA ASN A 96 -6.77 -9.21 -4.98
C ASN A 96 -7.10 -8.08 -4.00
N LEU A 97 -7.52 -6.90 -4.49
CA LEU A 97 -8.00 -5.83 -3.62
C LEU A 97 -9.21 -6.29 -2.80
N CYS A 98 -10.23 -6.91 -3.44
CA CYS A 98 -11.40 -7.44 -2.76
C CYS A 98 -11.02 -8.41 -1.63
N HIS A 99 -10.09 -9.32 -1.90
CA HIS A 99 -9.58 -10.25 -0.89
C HIS A 99 -8.93 -9.54 0.30
N VAL A 100 -8.02 -8.59 0.03
CA VAL A 100 -7.29 -7.86 1.08
C VAL A 100 -8.23 -7.01 1.94
N VAL A 101 -9.29 -6.44 1.33
CA VAL A 101 -10.32 -5.67 2.06
C VAL A 101 -11.50 -6.52 2.55
N ARG A 102 -11.40 -7.85 2.46
CA ARG A 102 -12.40 -8.82 2.98
C ARG A 102 -13.80 -8.71 2.39
N ILE A 103 -13.88 -8.41 1.10
CA ILE A 103 -15.12 -8.59 0.37
C ILE A 103 -15.30 -10.09 0.14
N ASP A 104 -16.40 -10.64 0.67
CA ASP A 104 -16.79 -12.04 0.55
C ASP A 104 -18.28 -12.16 0.16
N PRO A 105 -18.63 -12.92 -0.90
CA PRO A 105 -17.70 -13.58 -1.83
C PRO A 105 -16.93 -12.58 -2.69
N ILE A 106 -15.73 -12.94 -3.12
CA ILE A 106 -14.97 -12.16 -4.12
C ILE A 106 -15.76 -12.17 -5.44
N PRO A 107 -16.11 -11.00 -6.01
CA PRO A 107 -16.89 -10.98 -7.25
C PRO A 107 -16.09 -11.52 -8.45
N ASP A 108 -16.79 -12.19 -9.37
CA ASP A 108 -16.18 -12.71 -10.60
C ASP A 108 -16.01 -11.65 -11.69
N GLY A 109 -16.76 -10.55 -11.60
CA GLY A 109 -16.81 -9.49 -12.60
C GLY A 109 -16.04 -8.24 -12.20
N LEU A 110 -15.45 -7.58 -13.19
CA LEU A 110 -14.65 -6.36 -13.02
C LEU A 110 -15.47 -5.23 -12.41
N ASP A 111 -16.67 -4.98 -12.93
CA ASP A 111 -17.54 -3.90 -12.44
C ASP A 111 -18.07 -4.20 -11.04
N ALA A 112 -18.37 -5.48 -10.75
CA ALA A 112 -18.78 -5.90 -9.42
C ALA A 112 -17.65 -5.76 -8.38
N CYS A 113 -16.40 -6.04 -8.75
CA CYS A 113 -15.25 -5.78 -7.87
C CYS A 113 -15.05 -4.28 -7.62
N ARG A 114 -15.12 -3.47 -8.69
CA ARG A 114 -15.00 -2.00 -8.58
C ARG A 114 -16.05 -1.41 -7.65
N ASP A 115 -17.30 -1.82 -7.82
CA ASP A 115 -18.42 -1.39 -7.00
C ASP A 115 -18.23 -1.80 -5.53
N ALA A 116 -17.92 -3.07 -5.29
CA ALA A 116 -17.71 -3.58 -3.94
C ALA A 116 -16.57 -2.83 -3.23
N VAL A 117 -15.42 -2.62 -3.90
CA VAL A 117 -14.31 -1.84 -3.35
C VAL A 117 -14.70 -0.37 -3.13
N TYR A 118 -15.46 0.23 -4.04
CA TYR A 118 -15.94 1.60 -3.90
C TYR A 118 -16.82 1.80 -2.64
N HIS A 119 -17.58 0.77 -2.27
CA HIS A 119 -18.40 0.77 -1.06
C HIS A 119 -17.64 0.40 0.23
N THR A 120 -16.35 0.07 0.15
CA THR A 120 -15.51 -0.04 1.34
C THR A 120 -14.89 1.30 1.74
N PHE A 121 -14.84 1.55 3.04
CA PHE A 121 -14.16 2.69 3.63
C PHE A 121 -12.94 2.18 4.39
N ILE A 122 -11.75 2.44 3.85
CA ILE A 122 -10.46 2.02 4.42
C ILE A 122 -9.46 3.16 4.37
N ASN A 123 -8.49 3.15 5.27
CA ASN A 123 -7.35 4.07 5.18
C ASN A 123 -6.27 3.46 4.27
N LEU A 124 -5.84 4.20 3.26
CA LEU A 124 -4.91 3.70 2.25
C LEU A 124 -3.47 3.61 2.72
N VAL A 125 -3.08 4.35 3.77
CA VAL A 125 -1.79 4.13 4.43
C VAL A 125 -1.81 2.78 5.14
N ASP A 126 -2.87 2.48 5.89
CA ASP A 126 -3.02 1.17 6.53
C ASP A 126 -3.02 0.03 5.50
N LEU A 127 -3.73 0.22 4.38
CA LEU A 127 -3.71 -0.75 3.28
C LEU A 127 -2.28 -1.00 2.77
N VAL A 128 -1.51 0.06 2.50
CA VAL A 128 -0.11 -0.07 2.07
C VAL A 128 0.76 -0.76 3.13
N ASP A 129 0.56 -0.41 4.40
CA ASP A 129 1.33 -0.91 5.53
C ASP A 129 0.95 -2.38 5.90
N THR A 130 -0.18 -2.93 5.42
CA THR A 130 -0.60 -4.32 5.74
C THR A 130 0.47 -5.37 5.42
N LYS A 131 1.20 -5.20 4.31
CA LYS A 131 2.23 -6.17 3.90
C LYS A 131 3.44 -6.19 4.83
N THR A 132 3.72 -5.09 5.54
CA THR A 132 4.89 -4.96 6.42
C THR A 132 4.53 -5.16 7.89
N THR A 133 3.37 -4.66 8.31
CA THR A 133 2.86 -4.79 9.67
C THR A 133 2.23 -6.16 9.95
N HIS A 134 1.82 -6.88 8.90
CA HIS A 134 0.97 -8.07 8.99
C HIS A 134 -0.37 -7.82 9.72
N GLU A 135 -0.73 -6.56 9.90
CA GLU A 135 -2.01 -6.18 10.49
C GLU A 135 -3.11 -6.20 9.43
N GLU A 136 -4.29 -6.54 9.92
CA GLU A 136 -5.51 -6.56 9.15
C GLU A 136 -5.99 -5.13 8.84
N VAL A 137 -6.34 -4.85 7.58
CA VAL A 137 -6.85 -3.50 7.24
C VAL A 137 -8.18 -3.25 7.94
N ARG A 138 -8.26 -2.13 8.67
CA ARG A 138 -9.48 -1.72 9.36
C ARG A 138 -10.52 -1.23 8.36
N LEU A 139 -11.69 -1.85 8.37
CA LEU A 139 -12.88 -1.39 7.66
C LEU A 139 -13.67 -0.39 8.53
N PHE A 140 -14.09 0.71 7.92
CA PHE A 140 -14.92 1.73 8.56
C PHE A 140 -16.36 1.65 8.06
N GLN A 141 -17.31 1.96 8.94
CA GLN A 141 -18.74 1.92 8.62
C GLN A 141 -19.21 3.08 7.74
N SER A 142 -18.40 4.14 7.60
CA SER A 142 -18.74 5.31 6.78
C SER A 142 -17.51 6.13 6.40
N GLU A 143 -17.65 6.97 5.38
CA GLU A 143 -16.61 7.94 4.98
C GLU A 143 -16.29 8.92 6.13
N ARG A 144 -17.26 9.24 6.99
CA ARG A 144 -17.07 10.07 8.18
C ARG A 144 -16.18 9.38 9.22
N ALA A 145 -16.44 8.12 9.53
CA ALA A 145 -15.62 7.37 10.48
C ALA A 145 -14.17 7.22 9.98
N LEU A 146 -14.00 6.97 8.67
CA LEU A 146 -12.69 6.97 8.03
C LEU A 146 -11.99 8.34 8.11
N SER A 147 -12.73 9.43 7.88
CA SER A 147 -12.24 10.81 7.99
C SER A 147 -11.74 11.11 9.41
N GLU A 148 -12.55 10.82 10.43
CA GLU A 148 -12.21 11.02 11.85
C GLU A 148 -10.94 10.25 12.22
N TYR A 149 -10.86 8.97 11.84
CA TYR A 149 -9.67 8.14 12.06
C TYR A 149 -8.42 8.72 11.38
N THR A 150 -8.53 9.05 10.10
CA THR A 150 -7.40 9.56 9.30
C THR A 150 -6.86 10.87 9.87
N ARG A 151 -7.75 11.78 10.29
CA ARG A 151 -7.38 13.04 10.91
C ARG A 151 -6.72 12.85 12.28
N SER A 152 -7.26 11.94 13.10
CA SER A 152 -6.74 11.68 14.44
C SER A 152 -5.35 11.02 14.43
N THR A 153 -5.08 10.17 13.44
CA THR A 153 -3.81 9.44 13.31
C THR A 153 -2.79 10.15 12.43
N GLY A 154 -3.22 11.13 11.63
CA GLY A 154 -2.37 11.80 10.64
C GLY A 154 -2.04 10.96 9.41
N LYS A 155 -2.69 9.79 9.23
CA LYS A 155 -2.44 8.83 8.15
C LYS A 155 -3.03 9.27 6.80
N TYR A 156 -2.65 10.45 6.33
CA TYR A 156 -3.13 11.01 5.07
C TYR A 156 -2.43 10.35 3.87
N PHE A 157 -3.22 9.67 3.05
CA PHE A 157 -2.76 9.22 1.75
C PHE A 157 -2.84 10.38 0.73
N PRO A 158 -1.82 10.58 -0.12
CA PRO A 158 -1.82 11.68 -1.08
C PRO A 158 -2.94 11.54 -2.13
N SER A 159 -3.80 12.55 -2.20
CA SER A 159 -4.75 12.75 -3.31
C SER A 159 -4.08 13.58 -4.42
N GLY A 160 -4.19 13.14 -5.67
CA GLY A 160 -3.67 13.92 -6.83
C GLY A 160 -2.17 13.79 -7.07
N ASN A 161 -1.57 12.63 -6.78
CA ASN A 161 -0.16 12.35 -7.06
C ASN A 161 0.06 11.96 -8.54
N ALA A 162 1.19 12.36 -9.12
CA ALA A 162 1.53 12.06 -10.53
C ALA A 162 1.68 10.56 -10.83
N HIS A 163 2.02 9.76 -9.81
CA HIS A 163 2.13 8.31 -9.91
C HIS A 163 0.80 7.60 -9.66
N ALA A 164 -0.31 8.32 -9.42
CA ALA A 164 -1.58 7.68 -9.11
C ALA A 164 -2.04 6.80 -10.26
N GLY A 165 -2.05 5.48 -10.04
CA GLY A 165 -2.60 4.52 -10.97
C GLY A 165 -4.12 4.63 -11.07
N GLY A 166 -4.69 3.99 -12.10
CA GLY A 166 -6.13 4.04 -12.29
C GLY A 166 -6.91 3.32 -11.19
N LEU A 167 -6.33 2.31 -10.52
CA LEU A 167 -6.97 1.64 -9.36
C LEU A 167 -7.13 2.58 -8.18
N LEU A 168 -6.06 3.30 -7.84
CA LEU A 168 -6.00 4.18 -6.68
C LEU A 168 -7.14 5.22 -6.69
N ARG A 169 -7.52 5.73 -7.87
CA ARG A 169 -8.57 6.75 -7.99
C ARG A 169 -9.94 6.31 -7.46
N PHE A 170 -10.25 5.01 -7.52
CA PHE A 170 -11.52 4.46 -7.03
C PHE A 170 -11.54 4.27 -5.51
N LEU A 171 -10.36 4.28 -4.88
CA LEU A 171 -10.18 4.08 -3.45
C LEU A 171 -10.07 5.41 -2.68
N LEU A 172 -9.79 6.52 -3.37
CA LEU A 172 -9.71 7.84 -2.75
C LEU A 172 -11.09 8.27 -2.18
N ARG A 173 -11.05 8.95 -1.04
CA ARG A 173 -12.23 9.42 -0.30
C ARG A 173 -12.06 10.86 0.16
N HIS A 174 -13.17 11.53 0.48
CA HIS A 174 -13.16 12.91 0.96
C HIS A 174 -12.82 12.97 2.44
N ILE A 175 -11.52 13.00 2.77
CA ILE A 175 -11.07 12.98 4.18
C ILE A 175 -11.34 14.29 4.92
N LEU A 176 -11.16 15.45 4.27
CA LEU A 176 -11.35 16.74 4.95
C LEU A 176 -12.83 17.16 5.03
N HIS A 177 -13.61 16.77 4.02
CA HIS A 177 -15.02 17.11 3.88
C HIS A 177 -15.83 15.87 3.46
N PRO A 178 -16.05 14.91 4.38
CA PRO A 178 -16.73 13.65 4.06
C PRO A 178 -18.15 13.88 3.56
N ARG A 179 -18.57 13.08 2.56
CA ARG A 179 -19.93 13.17 1.98
C ARG A 179 -20.95 12.66 3.01
N ARG A 180 -22.14 13.27 3.03
CA ARG A 180 -23.27 12.82 3.85
C ARG A 180 -23.95 11.61 3.19
N GLY A 181 -24.36 10.60 3.97
CA GLY A 181 -25.19 9.48 3.52
C GLY A 181 -24.47 8.29 2.87
N TYR A 182 -23.13 8.29 2.83
CA TYR A 182 -22.32 7.14 2.41
C TYR A 182 -21.92 6.29 3.62
N ASP A 183 -22.87 5.49 4.08
CA ASP A 183 -22.67 4.46 5.09
C ASP A 183 -22.54 3.10 4.39
N ALA A 184 -21.77 2.17 4.96
CA ALA A 184 -21.52 0.84 4.41
C ALA A 184 -22.79 -0.02 4.26
N LEU A 185 -23.92 0.46 4.82
CA LEU A 185 -25.23 -0.19 4.83
C LEU A 185 -26.28 0.55 4.00
N SER A 186 -25.92 1.59 3.24
CA SER A 186 -26.86 2.24 2.33
C SER A 186 -27.30 1.23 1.26
N PRO A 187 -28.62 1.10 0.95
CA PRO A 187 -29.10 0.16 -0.06
C PRO A 187 -28.34 0.37 -1.36
N ARG A 188 -27.91 -0.73 -2.00
CA ARG A 188 -27.21 -0.72 -3.30
C ARG A 188 -28.00 0.18 -4.26
N GLY A 189 -27.53 1.41 -4.44
CA GLY A 189 -28.13 2.35 -5.35
C GLY A 189 -27.75 1.90 -6.74
N GLU A 190 -28.73 1.37 -7.49
CA GLU A 190 -28.58 1.05 -8.89
C GLU A 190 -28.06 2.30 -9.63
N PHE A 191 -26.93 2.12 -10.32
CA PHE A 191 -26.38 3.09 -11.27
C PHE A 191 -27.09 2.99 -12.62
#